data_AF-A0A542UVL5-F1
#
_entry.id   AF-A0A542UVL5-F1
#
_cell.length_a   1.000
_cell.length_b   1.000
_cell.length_c   1.000
_cell.angle_alpha   90.00
_cell.angle_beta   90.00
_cell.angle_gamma   90.00
#
_symmetry.space_group_name_H-M   'P 1'
#
loop_
_entity.id
_entity.type
_entity.pdbx_description
1 polymer ?
#
loop_
_entity_poly.entity_id
_entity_poly.type
_entity_poly.pdbx_seq_one_letter_code
_entity_poly.pdbx_strand_id
1 'polypeptide(L)'
;MPYVAVVDLTRAGAPDGPPLRLRRESLTAVRQALGELAQRLGTCGAVRVGGVHVLEVDAEDHVVRTHDLDAGTHVAGHRRGTLTTVPTPRGVRALHR
;
A
#
# COMPACT_ATOMS: atom_id res chain seq x y z
N MET A 1 -0.45 16.51 9.60
CA MET A 1 -1.10 15.34 9.00
C MET A 1 -0.13 14.17 9.10
N PRO A 2 -0.47 13.12 9.86
CA PRO A 2 0.39 11.93 9.96
C PRO A 2 0.34 11.09 8.68
N TYR A 3 1.30 10.19 8.58
CA TYR A 3 1.48 9.27 7.47
C TYR A 3 1.36 7.83 7.98
N VAL A 4 0.72 6.96 7.22
CA VAL A 4 0.56 5.53 7.49
C VAL A 4 1.17 4.76 6.32
N ALA A 5 2.22 4.00 6.58
CA ALA A 5 2.70 2.99 5.64
C ALA A 5 1.99 1.66 5.88
N VAL A 6 1.45 1.08 4.82
CA VAL A 6 0.87 -0.25 4.77
C VAL A 6 1.85 -1.13 3.99
N VAL A 7 2.35 -2.19 4.64
CA VAL A 7 3.35 -3.09 4.09
C VAL A 7 2.78 -4.50 4.03
N ASP A 8 2.64 -5.02 2.82
CA ASP A 8 2.20 -6.39 2.61
C ASP A 8 3.40 -7.33 2.75
N LEU A 9 3.30 -8.28 3.68
CA LEU A 9 4.35 -9.25 3.97
C LEU A 9 3.91 -10.63 3.51
N THR A 10 4.69 -11.20 2.59
CA THR A 10 4.51 -12.55 2.07
C THR A 10 5.50 -13.48 2.76
N ARG A 11 5.00 -14.56 3.37
CA ARG A 11 5.85 -15.56 4.03
C ARG A 11 5.90 -16.83 3.18
N ALA A 12 7.11 -17.37 2.98
CA ALA A 12 7.28 -18.62 2.26
C ALA A 12 6.59 -19.78 3.00
N GLY A 13 5.65 -20.46 2.34
CA GLY A 13 4.97 -21.65 2.87
C GLY A 13 3.85 -21.37 3.88
N ALA A 14 3.43 -20.12 4.06
CA ALA A 14 2.30 -19.75 4.90
C ALA A 14 1.37 -18.81 4.13
N PRO A 15 0.05 -18.79 4.46
CA PRO A 15 -0.84 -17.79 3.91
C PRO A 15 -0.36 -16.39 4.27
N ASP A 16 -0.61 -15.43 3.37
CA ASP A 16 -0.27 -14.03 3.61
C ASP A 16 -0.88 -13.55 4.93
N GLY A 17 -0.05 -12.92 5.75
CA GLY A 17 -0.46 -12.37 7.03
C GLY A 17 -1.15 -11.02 6.87
N PRO A 18 -1.77 -10.49 7.94
CA PRO A 18 -2.29 -9.13 7.91
C PRO A 18 -1.15 -8.13 7.61
N PRO A 19 -1.43 -7.06 6.84
CA PRO A 19 -0.42 -6.08 6.47
C PRO A 19 0.11 -5.35 7.70
N LEU A 20 1.41 -5.08 7.70
CA LEU A 20 2.04 -4.27 8.75
C LEU A 20 1.69 -2.80 8.51
N ARG A 21 1.23 -2.12 9.56
CA ARG A 21 0.90 -0.70 9.51
C ARG A 21 1.87 0.10 10.38
N LEU A 22 2.53 1.10 9.79
CA LEU A 22 3.47 1.99 10.47
C LEU A 22 2.96 3.42 10.39
N ARG A 23 2.52 3.98 11.52
CA ARG A 23 2.12 5.39 11.62
C ARG A 23 3.31 6.25 12.04
N ARG A 24 3.54 7.35 11.33
CA ARG A 24 4.58 8.35 11.62
C ARG A 24 4.08 9.75 11.36
N GLU A 25 4.69 10.72 12.00
CA GLU A 25 4.36 12.14 11.91
C GLU A 25 4.85 12.80 10.60
N SER A 26 5.80 12.18 9.91
CA SER A 26 6.37 12.70 8.66
C SER A 26 6.70 11.61 7.65
N LEU A 27 6.70 11.97 6.35
CA LEU A 27 7.10 11.08 5.27
C LEU A 27 8.56 10.62 5.39
N THR A 28 9.45 11.48 5.88
CA THR A 28 10.86 11.11 6.13
C THR A 28 10.98 10.02 7.19
N ALA A 29 10.23 10.14 8.29
CA ALA A 29 10.19 9.12 9.34
C ALA A 29 9.57 7.80 8.85
N VAL A 30 8.58 7.86 7.95
CA VAL A 30 8.07 6.66 7.26
C VAL A 30 9.18 5.98 6.45
N ARG A 31 9.92 6.74 5.64
CA ARG A 31 11.01 6.19 4.80
C ARG A 31 12.12 5.56 5.64
N GLN A 32 12.49 6.18 6.76
CA GLN A 32 13.46 5.61 7.70
C GLN A 32 12.96 4.29 8.30
N ALA A 33 11.71 4.26 8.79
CA ALA A 33 11.12 3.05 9.36
C ALA A 33 11.01 1.91 8.33
N LEU A 34 10.70 2.23 7.07
CA LEU A 34 10.70 1.25 5.98
C LEU A 34 12.12 0.73 5.68
N GLY A 35 13.14 1.60 5.72
CA GLY A 35 14.54 1.19 5.57
C GLY A 35 15.00 0.25 6.68
N GLU A 36 14.67 0.56 7.94
CA GLU A 36 14.94 -0.32 9.08
C GLU A 36 14.19 -1.65 8.97
N LEU A 37 12.93 -1.62 8.55
CA LEU A 37 12.14 -2.82 8.32
C LEU A 37 12.76 -3.69 7.23
N ALA A 38 13.20 -3.10 6.11
CA ALA A 38 13.88 -3.81 5.05
C ALA A 38 15.17 -4.47 5.53
N GLN A 39 15.97 -3.80 6.37
CA GLN A 39 17.17 -4.39 6.95
C GLN A 39 16.84 -5.59 7.86
N ARG A 40 15.79 -5.48 8.69
CA ARG A 40 15.35 -6.55 9.58
C ARG A 40 14.73 -7.73 8.84
N LEU A 41 14.04 -7.48 7.73
CA LEU A 41 13.47 -8.55 6.90
C LEU A 41 14.53 -9.20 6.00
N GLY A 42 15.53 -8.45 5.55
CA GLY A 42 16.67 -8.99 4.79
C GLY A 42 17.48 -10.04 5.57
N THR A 43 17.46 -9.98 6.91
CA THR A 43 18.05 -11.02 7.77
C THR A 43 17.09 -12.17 8.08
N CYS A 44 15.79 -12.01 7.79
CA CYS A 44 14.73 -12.98 8.04
C CYS A 44 14.31 -13.65 6.72
N GLY A 45 15.11 -14.59 6.21
CA GLY A 45 14.98 -15.19 4.87
C GLY A 45 13.65 -15.90 4.53
N ALA A 46 12.71 -15.99 5.47
CA ALA A 46 11.37 -16.55 5.26
C ALA A 46 10.29 -15.51 4.88
N VAL A 47 10.58 -14.20 4.97
CA VAL A 47 9.60 -13.13 4.75
C VAL A 47 10.07 -12.22 3.62
N ARG A 48 9.17 -11.94 2.67
CA ARG A 48 9.35 -11.01 1.57
C ARG A 48 8.34 -9.88 1.67
N VAL A 49 8.70 -8.72 1.18
CA VAL A 49 7.76 -7.58 1.04
C VAL A 49 7.07 -7.72 -0.32
N GLY A 50 5.75 -7.86 -0.30
CA GLY A 50 4.91 -7.97 -1.51
C GLY A 50 4.52 -6.60 -2.07
N GLY A 51 4.38 -5.59 -1.21
CA GLY A 51 3.99 -4.24 -1.58
C GLY A 51 4.15 -3.25 -0.43
N VAL A 52 4.29 -1.96 -0.77
CA VAL A 52 4.32 -0.86 0.19
C VAL A 52 3.49 0.30 -0.34
N HIS A 53 2.55 0.76 0.47
CA HIS A 53 1.73 1.94 0.18
C HIS A 53 1.88 2.94 1.32
N VAL A 54 2.09 4.22 1.01
CA VAL A 54 2.15 5.27 2.04
C VAL A 54 0.97 6.21 1.86
N LEU A 55 0.23 6.43 2.94
CA LEU A 55 -0.99 7.24 2.98
C LEU A 55 -0.76 8.43 3.91
N GLU A 56 -0.97 9.64 3.43
CA GLU A 56 -1.16 10.81 4.28
C GLU A 56 -2.61 10.81 4.76
N VAL A 57 -2.82 10.91 6.07
CA VAL A 57 -4.14 10.86 6.68
C VAL A 57 -4.41 12.11 7.52
N ASP A 58 -5.69 12.44 7.69
CA ASP A 58 -6.10 13.53 8.57
C ASP A 58 -6.20 13.08 10.05
N ALA A 59 -6.77 13.95 10.90
CA ALA A 59 -6.96 13.65 12.31
C ALA A 59 -8.03 12.58 12.59
N GLU A 60 -8.90 12.30 11.61
CA GLU A 60 -9.98 11.31 11.67
C GLU A 60 -9.61 10.01 10.91
N ASP A 61 -8.34 9.86 10.52
CA ASP A 61 -7.81 8.74 9.75
C ASP A 61 -8.37 8.61 8.33
N HIS A 62 -8.93 9.67 7.77
CA HIS A 62 -9.28 9.69 6.36
C HIS A 62 -8.04 9.90 5.49
N VAL A 63 -7.95 9.16 4.39
CA VAL A 63 -6.86 9.31 3.42
C VAL A 63 -7.00 10.63 2.70
N VAL A 64 -6.01 11.50 2.88
CA VAL A 64 -5.90 12.81 2.22
C VAL A 64 -5.09 12.66 0.93
N ARG A 65 -4.03 11.84 0.95
CA ARG A 65 -3.14 11.64 -0.20
C ARG A 65 -2.46 10.28 -0.16
N THR A 66 -2.24 9.67 -1.31
CA THR A 66 -1.41 8.46 -1.46
C THR A 66 -0.06 8.84 -2.05
N HIS A 67 1.01 8.30 -1.48
CA HIS A 67 2.37 8.42 -1.96
C HIS A 67 2.83 7.06 -2.47
N ASP A 68 3.08 7.01 -3.78
CA ASP A 68 3.81 5.90 -4.38
C ASP A 68 5.29 6.09 -4.04
N LEU A 69 5.84 5.18 -3.24
CA LEU A 69 7.28 5.04 -3.11
C LEU A 69 7.75 4.35 -4.38
N ASP A 70 7.92 5.14 -5.44
CA ASP A 70 8.41 4.64 -6.73
C ASP A 70 9.74 3.93 -6.49
N ALA A 71 9.69 2.60 -6.61
CA ALA A 71 10.86 1.77 -6.56
C ALA A 71 11.58 1.99 -7.88
N GLY A 72 12.67 2.73 -7.85
CA GLY A 72 13.72 2.63 -8.87
C GLY A 72 14.28 1.21 -8.89
N THR A 73 13.52 0.24 -9.38
CA THR A 73 13.90 -1.11 -9.78
C THR A 73 12.79 -1.62 -10.70
N HIS A 74 12.93 -1.31 -11.99
CA HIS A 74 12.30 -2.09 -13.05
C HIS A 74 12.72 -3.56 -12.87
N VAL A 75 11.88 -4.38 -12.24
CA VAL A 75 11.88 -5.82 -12.52
C VAL A 75 10.82 -6.02 -13.59
N ALA A 76 11.31 -6.34 -14.78
CA ALA A 76 10.52 -6.58 -15.97
C ALA A 76 9.44 -7.65 -15.74
N GLY A 77 8.22 -7.32 -16.14
CA GLY A 77 7.20 -8.29 -16.56
C GLY A 77 6.31 -8.87 -15.47
N HIS A 78 5.16 -8.24 -15.19
CA HIS A 78 3.87 -8.68 -15.73
C HIS A 78 2.67 -7.88 -15.16
N ARG A 79 1.77 -7.53 -16.09
CA ARG A 79 0.37 -7.09 -15.93
C ARG A 79 0.13 -5.74 -15.25
N ARG A 80 -0.10 -4.74 -16.11
CA ARG A 80 -1.08 -3.67 -15.91
C ARG A 80 -2.39 -4.29 -15.36
N GLY A 81 -2.58 -4.19 -14.04
CA GLY A 81 -3.87 -4.33 -13.39
C GLY A 81 -4.51 -2.95 -13.35
N THR A 82 -5.55 -2.78 -14.14
CA THR A 82 -6.45 -1.62 -14.12
C THR A 82 -6.94 -1.39 -12.70
N LEU A 83 -6.70 -0.18 -12.17
CA LEU A 83 -7.42 0.34 -11.01
C LEU A 83 -8.89 0.40 -11.44
N THR A 84 -9.64 -0.65 -11.13
CA THR A 84 -11.05 -0.73 -11.48
C THR A 84 -11.78 0.12 -10.47
N THR A 85 -11.91 1.41 -10.77
CA THR A 85 -12.91 2.28 -10.14
C THR A 85 -14.25 1.59 -10.39
N VAL A 86 -14.84 1.01 -9.36
CA VAL A 86 -16.21 0.51 -9.41
C VAL A 86 -17.12 1.74 -9.30
N PRO A 87 -17.86 2.16 -10.34
CA PRO A 87 -18.90 3.15 -10.14
C PRO A 87 -20.09 2.47 -9.45
N THR A 88 -20.35 2.89 -8.21
CA THR A 88 -21.60 2.62 -7.48
C THR A 88 -22.83 2.98 -8.34
N PRO A 89 -23.90 2.17 -8.36
CA PRO A 89 -25.05 2.43 -9.21
C PRO A 89 -25.97 3.45 -8.54
N ARG A 90 -26.17 4.62 -9.16
CA ARG A 90 -27.34 5.46 -8.90
C ARG A 90 -28.05 5.76 -10.21
N GLY A 91 -29.27 5.25 -10.29
CA GLY A 91 -30.09 5.21 -11.49
C GLY A 91 -30.69 6.55 -11.89
N VAL A 92 -31.05 6.64 -13.16
CA VAL A 92 -32.05 7.55 -13.68
C VAL A 92 -32.84 6.83 -14.79
N ARG A 93 -34.09 6.50 -14.45
CA ARG A 93 -35.33 6.53 -15.26
C ARG A 93 -35.29 6.19 -16.77
N ALA A 94 -35.96 5.08 -17.09
CA ALA A 94 -37.25 4.97 -17.79
C ALA A 94 -37.47 5.56 -19.22
N LEU A 95 -38.30 4.80 -19.94
CA LEU A 95 -39.18 5.10 -21.09
C LEU A 95 -38.71 4.78 -22.53
N HIS A 96 -39.40 3.77 -23.08
CA HIS A 96 -40.05 3.70 -24.41
C HIS A 96 -39.26 4.16 -25.65
N ARG A 97 -38.99 3.22 -26.56
CA ARG A 97 -39.80 3.03 -27.78
C ARG A 97 -39.54 1.68 -28.42
#